data_AF-A0A3D1F7E2-F1
#
_entry.id   AF-A0A3D1F7E2-F1
#
_cell.length_a   1.000
_cell.length_b   1.000
_cell.length_c   1.000
_cell.angle_alpha   90.00
_cell.angle_beta   90.00
_cell.angle_gamma   90.00
#
_symmetry.space_group_name_H-M   'P 1'
#
loop_
_entity.id
_entity.type
_entity.pdbx_description
1 polymer ?
#
loop_
_entity_poly.entity_id
_entity_poly.type
_entity_poly.pdbx_seq_one_letter_code
_entity_poly.pdbx_strand_id
1 'polypeptide(L)'
;MDNKKHVRVKKAIADFYLLFTTKDKSAHKKYKGISITSYTLPALAMSVHAALISDVMIVCNSKLYIEKSIDLFRDKEHHGSLLTASDFQNATSKIKKDALCWGYSNTKRYYQEILHHYASNRLGSQQSKEKSIESFAAMKPMVELMDTFGGQAFYIDYAEARAGFVFKSYALLNKNAGEAGLLEGIISDKGVDPRVNSLVPRAPILYYAGSQNFPASWIFLKKFYSSFQEMLRAEMKNDPRYQGHTGQLENMSFEAVLKTVESFLGVNIENDIVSLLGNNFGMVLVDLKESNIRQGVSGLEPVAEHSVGAAMVLPQFYIFCEVKDSVKTQAVLTQALEHLLDTANAFVQQIEKAQAQQAHEQAVQGVQTQKPLLALKSDDYGGVSIYSIDIPGFPIEELKVNYCVVDTYVIFSLSPDVTKRAIDVYKHTLGSFDSNLYFETVKATLGESYSYMLYFDVTRLLDNLRLIKSFRQWKNSLTPNTRVDFSKEDIDGLLGIASNIKALTMAYTLSEGKFLESSGYIEIEGL
;
A
#
# COMPACT_ATOMS: atom_id res chain seq x y z
N MET A 1 -36.83 12.46 16.25
CA MET A 1 -35.89 11.33 16.33
C MET A 1 -36.70 10.06 16.48
N ASP A 2 -36.43 9.03 15.68
CA ASP A 2 -37.24 7.81 15.66
C ASP A 2 -36.86 6.87 16.83
N ASN A 3 -37.75 6.76 17.82
CA ASN A 3 -37.54 5.93 19.02
C ASN A 3 -37.23 4.46 18.67
N LYS A 4 -37.71 3.95 17.54
CA LYS A 4 -37.42 2.56 17.11
C LYS A 4 -35.96 2.38 16.69
N LYS A 5 -35.33 3.42 16.15
CA LYS A 5 -33.93 3.39 15.73
C LYS A 5 -32.97 3.40 16.92
N HIS A 6 -33.25 4.22 17.94
CA HIS A 6 -32.47 4.24 19.18
C HIS A 6 -32.52 2.92 19.95
N VAL A 7 -33.67 2.22 19.94
CA VAL A 7 -33.78 0.88 20.57
C VAL A 7 -32.90 -0.15 19.88
N ARG A 8 -32.78 -0.12 18.54
CA ARG A 8 -31.93 -1.05 17.78
C ARG A 8 -30.44 -0.84 18.02
N VAL A 9 -29.96 0.40 18.04
CA VAL A 9 -28.55 0.72 18.31
C VAL A 9 -28.16 0.33 19.74
N LYS A 10 -29.01 0.65 20.72
CA LYS A 10 -28.79 0.23 22.12
C LYS A 10 -28.69 -1.29 22.26
N LYS A 11 -29.54 -2.04 21.54
CA LYS A 11 -29.47 -3.50 21.51
C LYS A 11 -28.18 -4.00 20.86
N ALA A 12 -27.78 -3.47 19.70
CA ALA A 12 -26.56 -3.90 19.02
C ALA A 12 -25.28 -3.65 19.84
N ILE A 13 -25.20 -2.49 20.51
CA ILE A 13 -24.08 -2.17 21.41
C ILE A 13 -24.08 -3.11 22.63
N ALA A 14 -25.25 -3.38 23.21
CA ALA A 14 -25.37 -4.32 24.32
C ALA A 14 -24.98 -5.75 23.91
N ASP A 15 -25.42 -6.22 22.74
CA ASP A 15 -25.12 -7.55 22.21
C ASP A 15 -23.61 -7.70 21.90
N PHE A 16 -22.98 -6.67 21.31
CA PHE A 16 -21.54 -6.64 21.08
C PHE A 16 -20.73 -6.59 22.38
N TYR A 17 -21.17 -5.78 23.36
CA TYR A 17 -20.56 -5.75 24.69
C TYR A 17 -20.69 -7.12 25.38
N LEU A 18 -21.85 -7.77 25.27
CA LEU A 18 -22.10 -9.12 25.79
C LEU A 18 -21.10 -10.13 25.21
N LEU A 19 -20.85 -10.11 23.90
CA LEU A 19 -19.82 -10.94 23.23
C LEU A 19 -18.41 -10.80 23.83
N PHE A 20 -18.04 -9.61 24.32
CA PHE A 20 -16.76 -9.41 25.04
C PHE A 20 -16.79 -9.92 26.48
N THR A 21 -17.96 -9.87 27.13
CA THR A 21 -18.13 -10.30 28.53
C THR A 21 -18.40 -11.79 28.71
N THR A 22 -18.84 -12.50 27.68
CA THR A 22 -19.13 -13.95 27.74
C THR A 22 -17.87 -14.82 27.58
N LYS A 23 -16.68 -14.23 27.41
CA LYS A 23 -15.43 -14.97 27.36
C LYS A 23 -14.88 -15.16 28.77
N ASP A 24 -14.50 -16.39 29.14
CA ASP A 24 -14.04 -16.83 30.48
C ASP A 24 -12.82 -16.08 31.08
N LYS A 25 -12.29 -15.04 30.43
CA LYS A 25 -11.10 -14.28 30.84
C LYS A 25 -11.32 -12.76 30.93
N SER A 26 -12.55 -12.27 31.05
CA SER A 26 -12.82 -10.84 31.23
C SER A 26 -12.75 -10.41 32.71
N ALA A 27 -12.03 -9.33 33.00
CA ALA A 27 -11.99 -8.68 34.30
C ALA A 27 -12.83 -7.39 34.29
N HIS A 28 -13.62 -7.16 35.34
CA HIS A 28 -14.46 -5.97 35.47
C HIS A 28 -13.98 -5.07 36.62
N LYS A 29 -13.75 -3.79 36.34
CA LYS A 29 -13.46 -2.79 37.37
C LYS A 29 -14.33 -1.55 37.15
N LYS A 30 -14.94 -1.03 38.21
CA LYS A 30 -15.63 0.26 38.14
C LYS A 30 -14.64 1.41 38.27
N TYR A 31 -14.75 2.40 37.41
CA TYR A 31 -14.06 3.69 37.50
C TYR A 31 -15.10 4.81 37.48
N LYS A 32 -15.13 5.62 38.56
CA LYS A 32 -16.18 6.63 38.82
C LYS A 32 -17.61 6.11 38.61
N GLY A 33 -17.86 4.84 38.89
CA GLY A 33 -19.19 4.20 38.74
C GLY A 33 -19.51 3.65 37.35
N ILE A 34 -18.62 3.83 36.35
CA ILE A 34 -18.74 3.19 35.03
C ILE A 34 -17.93 1.90 35.01
N SER A 35 -18.51 0.82 34.47
CA SER A 35 -17.83 -0.47 34.38
C SER A 35 -16.83 -0.49 33.22
N ILE A 36 -15.58 -0.82 33.51
CA ILE A 36 -14.54 -1.10 32.53
C ILE A 36 -14.34 -2.61 32.47
N THR A 37 -14.64 -3.20 31.32
CA THR A 37 -14.34 -4.61 31.00
C THR A 37 -12.95 -4.68 30.38
N SER A 38 -12.10 -5.53 30.90
CA SER A 38 -10.74 -5.76 30.40
C SER A 38 -10.62 -7.21 29.96
N TYR A 39 -10.18 -7.44 28.73
CA TYR A 39 -9.96 -8.76 28.16
C TYR A 39 -8.52 -8.88 27.71
N THR A 40 -7.79 -9.85 28.28
CA THR A 40 -6.42 -10.14 27.87
C THR A 40 -6.45 -11.14 26.72
N LEU A 41 -5.79 -10.80 25.61
CA LEU A 41 -5.55 -11.66 24.45
C LEU A 41 -4.17 -12.32 24.62
N PRO A 42 -4.07 -13.55 25.19
CA PRO A 42 -2.79 -14.11 25.60
C PRO A 42 -1.85 -14.36 24.42
N ALA A 43 -2.39 -14.78 23.28
CA ALA A 43 -1.64 -15.03 22.04
C ALA A 43 -0.99 -13.78 21.45
N LEU A 44 -1.53 -12.59 21.76
CA LEU A 44 -1.09 -11.31 21.20
C LEU A 44 -0.38 -10.42 22.24
N ALA A 45 -0.19 -10.92 23.47
CA ALA A 45 0.36 -10.17 24.60
C ALA A 45 -0.26 -8.77 24.80
N MET A 46 -1.53 -8.60 24.42
CA MET A 46 -2.25 -7.34 24.48
C MET A 46 -3.49 -7.46 25.35
N SER A 47 -3.93 -6.33 25.91
CA SER A 47 -5.21 -6.22 26.61
C SER A 47 -6.11 -5.26 25.87
N VAL A 48 -7.40 -5.60 25.78
CA VAL A 48 -8.45 -4.73 25.24
C VAL A 48 -9.35 -4.34 26.39
N HIS A 49 -9.62 -3.06 26.53
CA HIS A 49 -10.44 -2.47 27.57
C HIS A 49 -11.64 -1.79 26.92
N ALA A 50 -12.83 -2.02 27.45
CA ALA A 50 -14.07 -1.44 26.95
C ALA A 50 -14.91 -0.85 28.08
N ALA A 51 -15.54 0.29 27.83
CA ALA A 51 -16.51 0.90 28.73
C ALA A 51 -17.72 1.40 27.95
N LEU A 52 -18.91 1.18 28.48
CA LEU A 52 -20.15 1.73 27.94
C LEU A 52 -20.53 2.99 28.73
N ILE A 53 -20.58 4.13 28.04
CA ILE A 53 -20.96 5.42 28.61
C ILE A 53 -22.19 5.91 27.87
N SER A 54 -23.35 5.91 28.55
CA SER A 54 -24.65 6.15 27.91
C SER A 54 -24.91 5.17 26.76
N ASP A 55 -24.83 5.64 25.53
CA ASP A 55 -25.07 4.96 24.27
C ASP A 55 -23.79 4.87 23.42
N VAL A 56 -22.64 5.21 23.99
CA VAL A 56 -21.33 5.16 23.33
C VAL A 56 -20.46 4.11 24.01
N MET A 57 -20.00 3.14 23.24
CA MET A 57 -18.99 2.18 23.69
C MET A 57 -17.60 2.67 23.29
N ILE A 58 -16.71 2.77 24.28
CA ILE A 58 -15.32 3.15 24.10
C ILE A 58 -14.48 1.88 24.23
N VAL A 59 -13.60 1.61 23.26
CA VAL A 59 -12.68 0.46 23.26
C VAL A 59 -11.25 0.98 23.09
N CYS A 60 -10.32 0.50 23.91
CA CYS A 60 -8.93 0.93 23.89
C CYS A 60 -8.00 -0.20 24.36
N ASN A 61 -6.76 -0.23 23.89
CA ASN A 61 -5.73 -1.14 24.40
C ASN A 61 -5.06 -0.66 25.71
N SER A 62 -5.49 0.48 26.25
CA SER A 62 -5.00 1.03 27.52
C SER A 62 -6.15 1.44 28.42
N LYS A 63 -6.17 0.85 29.62
CA LYS A 63 -7.13 1.18 30.66
C LYS A 63 -7.08 2.66 31.07
N LEU A 64 -5.89 3.26 31.12
CA LEU A 64 -5.71 4.67 31.48
C LEU A 64 -6.47 5.60 30.54
N TYR A 65 -6.50 5.30 29.23
CA TYR A 65 -7.21 6.12 28.26
C TYR A 65 -8.73 5.95 28.35
N ILE A 66 -9.24 4.77 28.73
CA ILE A 66 -10.66 4.59 29.07
C ILE A 66 -11.03 5.46 30.28
N GLU A 67 -10.22 5.44 31.33
CA GLU A 67 -10.44 6.23 32.54
C GLU A 67 -10.43 7.75 32.23
N LYS A 68 -9.47 8.23 31.43
CA LYS A 68 -9.46 9.63 30.95
C LYS A 68 -10.68 9.98 30.09
N SER A 69 -11.16 9.05 29.27
CA SER A 69 -12.36 9.27 28.45
C SER A 69 -13.63 9.38 29.32
N ILE A 70 -13.71 8.58 30.39
CA ILE A 70 -14.78 8.68 31.40
C ILE A 70 -14.75 10.05 32.09
N ASP A 71 -13.55 10.55 32.43
CA ASP A 71 -13.38 11.86 33.04
C ASP A 71 -13.85 12.99 32.11
N LEU A 72 -13.41 12.95 30.84
CA LEU A 72 -13.82 13.91 29.82
C LEU A 72 -15.34 13.91 29.55
N PHE A 73 -15.99 12.75 29.63
CA PHE A 73 -17.45 12.68 29.44
C PHE A 73 -18.23 13.30 30.59
N ARG A 74 -17.71 13.21 31.82
CA ARG A 74 -18.42 13.67 33.03
C ARG A 74 -18.26 15.16 33.31
N ASP A 75 -17.19 15.77 32.82
CA ASP A 75 -16.90 17.18 33.07
C ASP A 75 -17.14 18.03 31.81
N LYS A 76 -18.31 18.67 31.73
CA LYS A 76 -18.73 19.48 30.57
C LYS A 76 -17.93 20.79 30.41
N GLU A 77 -17.22 21.21 31.46
CA GLU A 77 -16.46 22.46 31.48
C GLU A 77 -14.95 22.23 31.27
N HIS A 78 -14.51 21.00 31.07
CA HIS A 78 -13.10 20.72 30.82
C HIS A 78 -12.60 21.36 29.51
N HIS A 79 -11.70 22.34 29.67
CA HIS A 79 -10.79 22.79 28.60
C HIS A 79 -10.14 21.56 27.94
N GLY A 80 -10.45 21.34 26.65
CA GLY A 80 -9.96 20.18 25.89
C GLY A 80 -11.00 19.09 25.61
N SER A 81 -12.29 19.32 25.93
CA SER A 81 -13.40 18.48 25.46
C SER A 81 -13.43 18.41 23.93
N LEU A 82 -13.51 17.20 23.37
CA LEU A 82 -13.66 16.99 21.92
C LEU A 82 -14.94 17.66 21.38
N LEU A 83 -15.99 17.75 22.18
CA LEU A 83 -17.29 18.28 21.76
C LEU A 83 -17.27 19.78 21.41
N THR A 84 -16.26 20.52 21.89
CA THR A 84 -16.09 21.95 21.59
C THR A 84 -14.96 22.22 20.59
N ALA A 85 -14.23 21.19 20.16
CA ALA A 85 -13.13 21.33 19.21
C ALA A 85 -13.68 21.51 17.79
N SER A 86 -13.23 22.56 17.09
CA SER A 86 -13.76 22.93 15.77
C SER A 86 -13.47 21.88 14.69
N ASP A 87 -12.31 21.21 14.75
CA ASP A 87 -11.95 20.08 13.89
C ASP A 87 -12.91 18.88 14.08
N PHE A 88 -13.23 18.54 15.32
CA PHE A 88 -14.20 17.51 15.66
C PHE A 88 -15.60 17.86 15.16
N GLN A 89 -16.08 19.06 15.44
CA GLN A 89 -17.40 19.52 14.97
C GLN A 89 -17.50 19.52 13.44
N ASN A 90 -16.45 19.99 12.76
CA ASN A 90 -16.37 20.03 11.31
C ASN A 90 -16.38 18.61 10.71
N ALA A 91 -15.54 17.70 11.20
CA ALA A 91 -15.48 16.32 10.71
C ALA A 91 -16.78 15.54 10.99
N THR A 92 -17.35 15.69 12.18
CA THR A 92 -18.58 14.98 12.58
C THR A 92 -19.84 15.55 11.94
N SER A 93 -19.85 16.81 11.50
CA SER A 93 -20.99 17.42 10.77
C SER A 93 -21.34 16.70 9.46
N LYS A 94 -20.38 15.96 8.88
CA LYS A 94 -20.55 15.17 7.66
C LYS A 94 -21.15 13.77 7.90
N ILE A 95 -21.24 13.33 9.16
CA ILE A 95 -21.81 12.03 9.49
C ILE A 95 -23.31 12.06 9.23
N LYS A 96 -23.79 11.11 8.43
CA LYS A 96 -25.21 10.92 8.20
C LYS A 96 -25.95 10.64 9.52
N LYS A 97 -27.08 11.31 9.74
CA LYS A 97 -27.90 11.17 10.96
C LYS A 97 -28.36 9.73 11.22
N ASP A 98 -28.40 8.93 10.17
CA ASP A 98 -28.88 7.56 10.16
C ASP A 98 -27.76 6.50 10.05
N ALA A 99 -26.48 6.90 10.19
CA ALA A 99 -25.34 5.99 10.27
C ALA A 99 -25.54 4.87 11.31
N LEU A 100 -25.05 3.67 10.98
CA LEU A 100 -25.10 2.51 11.88
C LEU A 100 -24.17 2.68 13.07
N CYS A 101 -22.93 3.09 12.80
CA CYS A 101 -21.92 3.47 13.79
C CYS A 101 -20.96 4.50 13.18
N TRP A 102 -20.22 5.23 14.03
CA TRP A 102 -19.21 6.18 13.61
C TRP A 102 -18.04 6.25 14.59
N GLY A 103 -16.90 6.74 14.13
CA GLY A 103 -15.70 6.99 14.93
C GLY A 103 -15.00 8.28 14.53
N TYR A 104 -14.10 8.75 15.40
CA TYR A 104 -13.32 9.97 15.20
C TYR A 104 -11.85 9.74 15.62
N SER A 105 -10.93 10.32 14.86
CA SER A 105 -9.49 10.34 15.15
C SER A 105 -8.95 11.76 14.99
N ASN A 106 -8.04 12.19 15.87
CA ASN A 106 -7.23 13.38 15.69
C ASN A 106 -5.76 12.98 15.58
N THR A 107 -5.29 12.93 14.34
CA THR A 107 -3.96 12.44 13.97
C THR A 107 -2.85 13.30 14.56
N LYS A 108 -2.99 14.63 14.51
CA LYS A 108 -2.06 15.58 15.11
C LYS A 108 -1.82 15.32 16.60
N ARG A 109 -2.90 15.20 17.37
CA ARG A 109 -2.82 14.95 18.82
C ARG A 109 -2.24 13.58 19.13
N TYR A 110 -2.57 12.56 18.33
CA TYR A 110 -1.98 11.23 18.45
C TYR A 110 -0.46 11.28 18.35
N TYR A 111 0.10 11.91 17.31
CA TYR A 111 1.55 12.05 17.18
C TYR A 111 2.13 12.90 18.31
N GLN A 112 1.57 14.07 18.61
CA GLN A 112 2.08 14.93 19.70
C GLN A 112 2.12 14.22 21.07
N GLU A 113 1.07 13.48 21.44
CA GLU A 113 1.00 12.79 22.72
C GLU A 113 1.88 11.53 22.75
N ILE A 114 1.95 10.76 21.67
CA ILE A 114 2.87 9.61 21.56
C ILE A 114 4.31 10.09 21.58
N LEU A 115 4.66 11.15 20.85
CA LEU A 115 5.99 11.75 20.84
C LEU A 115 6.42 12.18 22.24
N HIS A 116 5.53 12.87 22.97
CA HIS A 116 5.80 13.26 24.35
C HIS A 116 5.98 12.03 25.25
N HIS A 117 5.18 10.99 25.06
CA HIS A 117 5.27 9.77 25.87
C HIS A 117 6.53 8.94 25.58
N TYR A 118 6.96 8.86 24.31
CA TYR A 118 8.23 8.23 23.93
C TYR A 118 9.43 9.01 24.46
N ALA A 119 9.39 10.33 24.41
CA ALA A 119 10.42 11.19 24.99
C ALA A 119 10.48 11.09 26.53
N SER A 120 9.33 10.93 27.19
CA SER A 120 9.24 10.86 28.66
C SER A 120 9.44 9.47 29.25
N ASN A 121 9.15 8.38 28.53
CA ASN A 121 9.22 7.02 29.08
C ASN A 121 10.57 6.32 28.91
N ARG A 122 11.50 6.89 28.14
CA ARG A 122 12.94 6.57 28.27
C ARG A 122 13.58 7.48 29.33
N LEU A 123 13.07 7.45 30.56
CA LEU A 123 13.76 8.04 31.70
C LEU A 123 14.87 7.09 32.16
N GLY A 124 15.92 7.03 31.36
CA GLY A 124 17.25 6.54 31.75
C GLY A 124 18.22 7.72 31.92
N SER A 125 19.53 7.42 31.85
CA SER A 125 20.64 8.37 31.99
C SER A 125 20.54 9.59 31.06
N GLN A 126 21.32 10.64 31.33
CA GLN A 126 21.39 11.87 30.52
C GLN A 126 21.65 11.61 29.02
N GLN A 127 22.41 10.55 28.71
CA GLN A 127 22.67 10.05 27.36
C GLN A 127 21.41 9.54 26.64
N SER A 128 20.42 9.01 27.39
CA SER A 128 19.13 8.59 26.82
C SER A 128 18.24 9.77 26.42
N LYS A 129 18.40 10.93 27.10
CA LYS A 129 17.70 12.18 26.76
C LYS A 129 18.30 12.85 25.53
N GLU A 130 19.63 12.84 25.37
CA GLU A 130 20.29 13.36 24.16
C GLU A 130 19.93 12.52 22.92
N LYS A 131 19.92 11.18 23.05
CA LYS A 131 19.47 10.28 21.98
C LYS A 131 17.99 10.47 21.60
N SER A 132 17.12 10.75 22.57
CA SER A 132 15.70 11.00 22.28
C SER A 132 15.49 12.35 21.60
N ILE A 133 16.27 13.39 21.94
CA ILE A 133 16.25 14.69 21.24
C ILE A 133 16.76 14.55 19.80
N GLU A 134 17.84 13.80 19.55
CA GLU A 134 18.32 13.53 18.18
C GLU A 134 17.29 12.75 17.34
N SER A 135 16.69 11.69 17.92
CA SER A 135 15.64 10.92 17.25
C SER A 135 14.38 11.77 17.00
N PHE A 136 14.05 12.68 17.92
CA PHE A 136 12.91 13.58 17.83
C PHE A 136 13.09 14.67 16.76
N ALA A 137 14.29 15.27 16.65
CA ALA A 137 14.61 16.20 15.58
C ALA A 137 14.44 15.55 14.19
N ALA A 138 14.72 14.24 14.08
CA ALA A 138 14.55 13.48 12.85
C ALA A 138 13.10 13.09 12.54
N MET A 139 12.20 13.06 13.54
CA MET A 139 10.76 12.84 13.32
C MET A 139 10.00 14.12 12.96
N LYS A 140 10.59 15.30 13.21
CA LYS A 140 9.96 16.61 12.95
C LYS A 140 9.33 16.72 11.55
N PRO A 141 9.98 16.29 10.44
CA PRO A 141 9.36 16.37 9.11
C PRO A 141 8.14 15.45 8.95
N MET A 142 8.15 14.26 9.56
CA MET A 142 6.98 13.37 9.55
C MET A 142 5.83 13.96 10.36
N VAL A 143 6.13 14.64 11.46
CA VAL A 143 5.13 15.35 12.27
C VAL A 143 4.56 16.55 11.51
N GLU A 144 5.41 17.30 10.80
CA GLU A 144 4.99 18.39 9.91
C GLU A 144 4.10 17.88 8.78
N LEU A 145 4.41 16.71 8.20
CA LEU A 145 3.54 16.05 7.22
C LEU A 145 2.19 15.66 7.83
N MET A 146 2.19 15.01 8.99
CA MET A 146 0.97 14.58 9.68
C MET A 146 0.14 15.75 10.20
N ASP A 147 0.77 16.91 10.45
CA ASP A 147 0.11 18.18 10.76
C ASP A 147 -0.79 18.69 9.61
N THR A 148 -0.63 18.15 8.40
CA THR A 148 -1.54 18.43 7.27
C THR A 148 -2.94 17.83 7.50
N PHE A 149 -3.06 16.79 8.33
CA PHE A 149 -4.34 16.17 8.67
C PHE A 149 -4.86 16.68 10.02
N GLY A 150 -6.06 17.25 10.00
CA GLY A 150 -6.82 17.60 11.19
C GLY A 150 -7.65 16.43 11.72
N GLY A 151 -8.86 16.73 12.19
CA GLY A 151 -9.82 15.72 12.63
C GLY A 151 -10.33 14.86 11.47
N GLN A 152 -10.42 13.55 11.70
CA GLN A 152 -11.00 12.57 10.79
C GLN A 152 -12.20 11.89 11.44
N ALA A 153 -13.34 11.87 10.74
CA ALA A 153 -14.51 11.08 11.13
C ALA A 153 -14.73 9.94 10.13
N PHE A 154 -15.34 8.84 10.58
CA PHE A 154 -15.78 7.76 9.70
C PHE A 154 -17.09 7.15 10.19
N TYR A 155 -17.89 6.58 9.31
CA TYR A 155 -19.14 5.91 9.66
C TYR A 155 -19.47 4.74 8.71
N ILE A 156 -20.30 3.81 9.18
CA ILE A 156 -20.83 2.70 8.39
C ILE A 156 -22.30 2.99 8.05
N ASP A 157 -22.64 2.91 6.76
CA ASP A 157 -24.00 3.04 6.23
C ASP A 157 -24.57 1.65 5.94
N TYR A 158 -25.68 1.31 6.61
CA TYR A 158 -26.39 0.05 6.41
C TYR A 158 -27.55 0.16 5.41
N ALA A 159 -28.03 1.38 5.13
CA ALA A 159 -29.19 1.60 4.27
C ALA A 159 -28.84 1.49 2.78
N GLU A 160 -27.58 1.74 2.41
CA GLU A 160 -27.11 1.74 1.02
C GLU A 160 -26.80 0.35 0.43
N ALA A 161 -26.82 -0.76 1.19
CA ALA A 161 -26.55 -2.08 0.61
C ALA A 161 -27.25 -3.26 1.29
N ARG A 162 -27.90 -4.12 0.49
CA ARG A 162 -28.51 -5.40 0.92
C ARG A 162 -27.55 -6.62 0.81
N ALA A 163 -26.29 -6.41 0.45
CA ALA A 163 -25.30 -7.48 0.15
C ALA A 163 -23.85 -7.13 0.60
N GLY A 164 -23.67 -6.19 1.53
CA GLY A 164 -22.34 -5.77 1.99
C GLY A 164 -22.34 -4.54 2.89
N PHE A 165 -21.17 -4.10 3.35
CA PHE A 165 -21.01 -2.89 4.17
C PHE A 165 -20.48 -1.73 3.35
N VAL A 166 -21.16 -0.58 3.46
CA VAL A 166 -20.64 0.69 2.94
C VAL A 166 -20.07 1.48 4.12
N PHE A 167 -18.83 1.96 4.00
CA PHE A 167 -18.24 2.87 4.98
C PHE A 167 -17.82 4.17 4.30
N LYS A 168 -17.90 5.29 5.04
CA LYS A 168 -17.54 6.63 4.57
C LYS A 168 -16.64 7.29 5.60
N SER A 169 -15.63 8.03 5.18
CA SER A 169 -14.73 8.79 6.06
C SER A 169 -14.41 10.17 5.49
N TYR A 170 -14.27 11.14 6.39
CA TYR A 170 -14.05 12.55 6.10
C TYR A 170 -12.87 13.02 6.95
N ALA A 171 -11.76 13.39 6.31
CA ALA A 171 -10.60 13.97 6.98
C ALA A 171 -10.47 15.46 6.62
N LEU A 172 -10.40 16.32 7.63
CA LEU A 172 -10.16 17.75 7.43
C LEU A 172 -8.68 18.01 7.11
N LEU A 173 -8.39 18.75 6.05
CA LEU A 173 -7.02 19.19 5.75
C LEU A 173 -6.75 20.56 6.39
N ASN A 174 -5.62 20.69 7.09
CA ASN A 174 -5.25 21.93 7.79
C ASN A 174 -4.76 23.04 6.83
N LYS A 175 -5.14 24.30 7.12
CA LYS A 175 -4.87 25.46 6.25
C LYS A 175 -3.44 26.00 6.25
N ASN A 176 -2.58 25.64 7.21
CA ASN A 176 -1.26 26.29 7.40
C ASN A 176 -0.16 25.88 6.41
N ALA A 177 -0.48 25.11 5.38
CA ALA A 177 0.52 24.43 4.59
C ALA A 177 0.66 25.07 3.20
N GLY A 178 1.83 25.66 2.91
CA GLY A 178 2.38 25.66 1.55
C GLY A 178 2.56 24.23 0.98
N GLU A 179 2.39 23.23 1.84
CA GLU A 179 2.30 21.78 1.60
C GLU A 179 0.86 21.27 1.39
N ALA A 180 -0.19 22.10 1.52
CA ALA A 180 -1.56 21.71 1.18
C ALA A 180 -1.67 21.34 -0.32
N GLY A 181 -0.86 21.98 -1.16
CA GLY A 181 -0.68 21.61 -2.57
C GLY A 181 -0.04 20.22 -2.79
N LEU A 182 0.64 19.65 -1.78
CA LEU A 182 1.20 18.30 -1.87
C LEU A 182 0.09 17.24 -1.74
N LEU A 183 -0.86 17.43 -0.82
CA LEU A 183 -2.01 16.52 -0.67
C LEU A 183 -3.11 16.75 -1.71
N GLU A 184 -3.35 18.00 -2.13
CA GLU A 184 -4.13 18.31 -3.34
C GLU A 184 -3.45 17.75 -4.62
N GLY A 185 -2.13 17.57 -4.60
CA GLY A 185 -1.36 16.89 -5.66
C GLY A 185 -1.56 15.38 -5.69
N ILE A 186 -1.63 14.74 -4.52
CA ILE A 186 -1.89 13.29 -4.34
C ILE A 186 -3.35 12.93 -4.62
N ILE A 187 -4.28 13.85 -4.37
CA ILE A 187 -5.72 13.64 -4.56
C ILE A 187 -6.28 14.91 -5.20
N SER A 188 -6.19 14.98 -6.54
CA SER A 188 -6.71 16.11 -7.30
C SER A 188 -8.24 15.99 -7.46
N ASP A 189 -8.99 17.09 -7.47
CA ASP A 189 -10.45 17.09 -7.72
C ASP A 189 -10.82 16.76 -9.19
N LYS A 190 -9.89 16.20 -9.96
CA LYS A 190 -10.16 15.72 -11.31
C LYS A 190 -10.55 14.26 -11.19
N GLY A 191 -11.79 13.93 -11.54
CA GLY A 191 -12.23 12.54 -11.64
C GLY A 191 -11.28 11.71 -12.53
N VAL A 192 -11.15 10.42 -12.23
CA VAL A 192 -10.41 9.47 -13.07
C VAL A 192 -10.99 9.45 -14.49
N ASP A 193 -10.14 9.55 -15.51
CA ASP A 193 -10.57 9.43 -16.92
C ASP A 193 -11.33 8.10 -17.09
N PRO A 194 -12.58 8.09 -17.60
CA PRO A 194 -13.33 6.85 -17.81
C PRO A 194 -12.55 5.79 -18.60
N ARG A 195 -11.70 6.19 -19.56
CA ARG A 195 -10.85 5.29 -20.36
C ARG A 195 -9.86 4.49 -19.52
N VAL A 196 -9.50 4.95 -18.32
CA VAL A 196 -8.64 4.20 -17.39
C VAL A 196 -9.26 2.84 -17.06
N ASN A 197 -10.57 2.76 -16.87
CA ASN A 197 -11.24 1.49 -16.56
C ASN A 197 -11.38 0.59 -17.81
N SER A 198 -11.33 1.18 -19.01
CA SER A 198 -11.24 0.43 -20.27
C SER A 198 -9.90 -0.27 -20.46
N LEU A 199 -8.88 0.06 -19.66
CA LEU A 199 -7.59 -0.62 -19.64
C LEU A 199 -7.54 -1.73 -18.60
N VAL A 200 -8.59 -1.96 -17.82
CA VAL A 200 -8.62 -2.93 -16.71
C VAL A 200 -9.53 -4.09 -17.09
N PRO A 201 -9.11 -5.37 -17.00
CA PRO A 201 -9.96 -6.50 -17.33
C PRO A 201 -11.14 -6.57 -16.38
N ARG A 202 -12.23 -7.20 -16.82
CA ARG A 202 -13.50 -7.33 -16.07
C ARG A 202 -13.33 -7.88 -14.65
N ALA A 203 -12.36 -8.76 -14.43
CA ALA A 203 -12.11 -9.35 -13.12
C ALA A 203 -10.59 -9.34 -12.86
N PRO A 204 -10.03 -8.26 -12.31
CA PRO A 204 -8.67 -8.25 -11.79
C PRO A 204 -8.65 -8.87 -10.38
N ILE A 205 -7.47 -9.24 -9.88
CA ILE A 205 -7.29 -9.58 -8.47
C ILE A 205 -7.20 -8.31 -7.65
N LEU A 206 -6.37 -7.37 -8.10
CA LEU A 206 -6.19 -6.06 -7.49
C LEU A 206 -6.16 -5.04 -8.62
N TYR A 207 -6.84 -3.94 -8.39
CA TYR A 207 -6.75 -2.75 -9.23
C TYR A 207 -6.59 -1.54 -8.34
N TYR A 208 -5.68 -0.66 -8.72
CA TYR A 208 -5.53 0.62 -8.09
C TYR A 208 -5.20 1.66 -9.15
N ALA A 209 -5.99 2.74 -9.21
CA ALA A 209 -5.75 3.86 -10.11
C ALA A 209 -6.16 5.19 -9.48
N GLY A 210 -5.60 6.27 -10.03
CA GLY A 210 -5.99 7.62 -9.65
C GLY A 210 -5.62 8.67 -10.68
N SER A 211 -6.22 9.84 -10.48
CA SER A 211 -5.98 11.09 -11.17
C SER A 211 -5.17 11.99 -10.23
N GLN A 212 -3.87 12.05 -10.49
CA GLN A 212 -2.88 12.79 -9.72
C GLN A 212 -2.12 13.77 -10.60
N ASN A 213 -1.74 14.91 -10.05
CA ASN A 213 -0.79 15.78 -10.73
C ASN A 213 0.61 15.17 -10.55
N PHE A 214 1.02 14.31 -11.48
CA PHE A 214 2.29 13.57 -11.41
C PHE A 214 3.51 14.44 -11.05
N PRO A 215 3.72 15.63 -11.65
CA PRO A 215 4.77 16.55 -11.21
C PRO A 215 4.70 16.93 -9.72
N ALA A 216 3.50 17.27 -9.21
CA ALA A 216 3.33 17.60 -7.79
C ALA A 216 3.54 16.36 -6.90
N SER A 217 3.03 15.20 -7.31
CA SER A 217 3.26 13.91 -6.65
C SER A 217 4.73 13.53 -6.63
N TRP A 218 5.48 13.79 -7.71
CA TRP A 218 6.91 13.53 -7.81
C TRP A 218 7.71 14.40 -6.84
N ILE A 219 7.37 15.69 -6.74
CA ILE A 219 7.95 16.61 -5.76
C ILE A 219 7.65 16.14 -4.33
N PHE A 220 6.40 15.73 -4.06
CA PHE A 220 6.01 15.16 -2.78
C PHE A 220 6.84 13.90 -2.45
N LEU A 221 6.94 12.96 -3.39
CA LEU A 221 7.67 11.71 -3.23
C LEU A 221 9.15 11.95 -2.90
N LYS A 222 9.79 12.89 -3.61
CA LYS A 222 11.17 13.32 -3.34
C LYS A 222 11.34 13.85 -1.92
N LYS A 223 10.43 14.70 -1.46
CA LYS A 223 10.45 15.25 -0.09
C LYS A 223 10.22 14.15 0.94
N PHE A 224 9.17 13.35 0.76
CA PHE A 224 8.80 12.27 1.68
C PHE A 224 9.94 11.27 1.88
N TYR A 225 10.54 10.76 0.81
CA TYR A 225 11.64 9.80 0.95
C TYR A 225 12.91 10.42 1.51
N SER A 226 13.21 11.69 1.18
CA SER A 226 14.33 12.40 1.80
C SER A 226 14.14 12.50 3.32
N SER A 227 12.96 12.92 3.77
CA SER A 227 12.62 12.97 5.19
C SER A 227 12.62 11.61 5.87
N PHE A 228 12.07 10.58 5.22
CA PHE A 228 12.05 9.21 5.75
C PHE A 228 13.47 8.64 5.91
N GLN A 229 14.35 8.90 4.95
CA GLN A 229 15.74 8.46 5.02
C GLN A 229 16.50 9.16 6.15
N GLU A 230 16.26 10.45 6.37
CA GLU A 230 16.83 11.18 7.52
C GLU A 230 16.38 10.58 8.86
N MET A 231 15.09 10.22 8.96
CA MET A 231 14.54 9.52 10.12
C MET A 231 15.21 8.16 10.33
N LEU A 232 15.29 7.32 9.29
CA LEU A 232 15.95 6.01 9.38
C LEU A 232 17.42 6.13 9.80
N ARG A 233 18.16 7.09 9.24
CA ARG A 233 19.56 7.33 9.62
C ARG A 233 19.70 7.71 11.08
N ALA A 234 18.83 8.58 11.58
CA ALA A 234 18.85 8.98 12.99
C ALA A 234 18.55 7.80 13.91
N GLU A 235 17.62 6.90 13.54
CA GLU A 235 17.36 5.68 14.30
C GLU A 235 18.55 4.71 14.27
N MET A 236 19.12 4.46 13.09
CA MET A 236 20.27 3.56 12.91
C MET A 236 21.51 4.03 13.68
N LYS A 237 21.84 5.33 13.65
CA LYS A 237 22.96 5.92 14.41
C LYS A 237 22.82 5.70 15.92
N ASN A 238 21.58 5.65 16.41
CA ASN A 238 21.27 5.56 17.84
C ASN A 238 21.23 4.12 18.39
N ASP A 239 21.14 3.12 17.51
CA ASP A 239 21.07 1.70 17.87
C ASP A 239 22.46 1.02 17.80
N PRO A 240 22.98 0.51 18.94
CA PRO A 240 24.29 -0.14 19.02
C PRO A 240 24.47 -1.33 18.06
N ARG A 241 23.39 -1.98 17.62
CA ARG A 241 23.43 -3.13 16.71
C ARG A 241 23.90 -2.76 15.30
N TYR A 242 23.81 -1.50 14.94
CA TYR A 242 24.20 -1.00 13.62
C TYR A 242 25.53 -0.24 13.64
N GLN A 243 26.14 -0.07 14.81
CA GLN A 243 27.47 0.53 14.96
C GLN A 243 28.53 -0.43 14.40
N GLY A 244 28.90 -0.24 13.13
CA GLY A 244 29.98 -0.98 12.46
C GLY A 244 29.55 -1.87 11.28
N HIS A 245 28.29 -1.85 10.83
CA HIS A 245 27.80 -2.64 9.69
C HIS A 245 27.30 -1.80 8.50
N THR A 246 27.52 -0.50 8.53
CA THR A 246 26.78 0.46 7.70
C THR A 246 27.62 1.16 6.62
N GLY A 247 28.92 0.86 6.55
CA GLY A 247 29.94 1.69 5.90
C GLY A 247 29.92 1.86 4.38
N GLN A 248 28.93 1.37 3.63
CA GLN A 248 28.89 1.59 2.17
C GLN A 248 27.56 2.09 1.58
N LEU A 249 26.43 1.96 2.27
CA LEU A 249 25.13 2.49 1.81
C LEU A 249 24.64 3.72 2.60
N GLU A 250 25.38 4.14 3.64
CA GLU A 250 24.94 5.18 4.58
C GLU A 250 24.81 6.60 3.98
N ASN A 251 25.48 6.93 2.87
CA ASN A 251 25.75 8.34 2.54
C ASN A 251 24.99 8.94 1.34
N MET A 252 24.25 8.16 0.54
CA MET A 252 23.52 8.74 -0.60
C MET A 252 22.12 9.17 -0.18
N SER A 253 21.80 10.46 -0.26
CA SER A 253 20.40 10.92 -0.14
C SER A 253 19.52 10.30 -1.22
N PHE A 254 18.20 10.27 -1.02
CA PHE A 254 17.25 9.81 -2.04
C PHE A 254 17.47 10.53 -3.38
N GLU A 255 17.75 11.83 -3.35
CA GLU A 255 18.10 12.60 -4.55
C GLU A 255 19.41 12.12 -5.22
N ALA A 256 20.42 11.72 -4.44
CA ALA A 256 21.65 11.16 -5.00
C ALA A 256 21.42 9.77 -5.62
N VAL A 257 20.55 8.96 -5.01
CA VAL A 257 20.11 7.68 -5.59
C VAL A 257 19.37 7.94 -6.90
N LEU A 258 18.43 8.88 -6.93
CA LEU A 258 17.72 9.25 -8.16
C LEU A 258 18.67 9.73 -9.25
N LYS A 259 19.63 10.61 -8.94
CA LYS A 259 20.66 11.03 -9.91
C LYS A 259 21.50 9.88 -10.44
N THR A 260 21.79 8.88 -9.60
CA THR A 260 22.52 7.68 -10.01
C THR A 260 21.67 6.85 -10.98
N VAL A 261 20.37 6.66 -10.67
CA VAL A 261 19.42 5.98 -11.56
C VAL A 261 19.26 6.74 -12.88
N GLU A 262 19.09 8.06 -12.84
CA GLU A 262 19.01 8.93 -14.02
C GLU A 262 20.27 8.82 -14.90
N SER A 263 21.46 8.81 -14.28
CA SER A 263 22.71 8.62 -15.00
C SER A 263 22.84 7.22 -15.61
N PHE A 264 22.34 6.19 -14.93
CA PHE A 264 22.34 4.81 -15.44
C PHE A 264 21.32 4.58 -16.54
N LEU A 265 20.20 5.32 -16.53
CA LEU A 265 19.17 5.24 -17.56
C LEU A 265 19.40 6.23 -18.71
N GLY A 266 20.33 7.18 -18.55
CA GLY A 266 20.61 8.21 -19.55
C GLY A 266 19.46 9.21 -19.75
N VAL A 267 18.59 9.37 -18.74
CA VAL A 267 17.40 10.22 -18.78
C VAL A 267 17.26 11.00 -17.49
N ASN A 268 16.77 12.24 -17.56
CA ASN A 268 16.33 12.99 -16.39
C ASN A 268 14.85 12.66 -16.12
N ILE A 269 14.55 11.97 -15.02
CA ILE A 269 13.19 11.50 -14.74
C ILE A 269 12.22 12.67 -14.64
N GLU A 270 12.61 13.77 -14.01
CA GLU A 270 11.73 14.93 -13.80
C GLU A 270 11.43 15.70 -15.11
N ASN A 271 12.46 15.98 -15.91
CA ASN A 271 12.34 16.80 -17.11
C ASN A 271 11.96 15.99 -18.35
N ASP A 272 12.43 14.75 -18.48
CA ASP A 272 12.25 13.94 -19.68
C ASP A 272 11.08 12.96 -19.57
N ILE A 273 10.73 12.50 -18.36
CA ILE A 273 9.63 11.54 -18.15
C ILE A 273 8.43 12.25 -17.52
N VAL A 274 8.57 12.80 -16.31
CA VAL A 274 7.46 13.36 -15.52
C VAL A 274 6.75 14.50 -16.25
N SER A 275 7.49 15.33 -17.01
CA SER A 275 6.89 16.40 -17.81
C SER A 275 5.93 15.88 -18.90
N LEU A 276 6.15 14.66 -19.39
CA LEU A 276 5.35 14.01 -20.41
C LEU A 276 4.17 13.21 -19.85
N LEU A 277 4.13 12.98 -18.54
CA LEU A 277 3.04 12.24 -17.90
C LEU A 277 1.78 13.09 -17.76
N GLY A 278 0.63 12.45 -17.98
CA GLY A 278 -0.71 12.99 -17.80
C GLY A 278 -1.10 13.10 -16.33
N ASN A 279 -2.39 13.03 -16.05
CA ASN A 279 -2.87 12.98 -14.66
C ASN A 279 -3.29 11.56 -14.26
N ASN A 280 -3.54 10.66 -15.19
CA ASN A 280 -4.08 9.35 -14.87
C ASN A 280 -3.01 8.26 -14.83
N PHE A 281 -3.12 7.35 -13.87
CA PHE A 281 -2.37 6.09 -13.86
C PHE A 281 -3.14 4.99 -13.16
N GLY A 282 -2.69 3.76 -13.37
CA GLY A 282 -3.14 2.63 -12.60
C GLY A 282 -2.19 1.45 -12.64
N MET A 283 -2.44 0.51 -11.74
CA MET A 283 -1.78 -0.78 -11.66
C MET A 283 -2.86 -1.85 -11.51
N VAL A 284 -2.69 -2.94 -12.25
CA VAL A 284 -3.61 -4.08 -12.23
C VAL A 284 -2.82 -5.34 -11.97
N LEU A 285 -3.18 -6.07 -10.92
CA LEU A 285 -2.78 -7.45 -10.69
C LEU A 285 -3.81 -8.36 -11.36
N VAL A 286 -3.37 -9.12 -12.37
CA VAL A 286 -4.26 -10.01 -13.12
C VAL A 286 -4.12 -11.47 -12.71
N ASP A 287 -2.97 -11.86 -12.17
CA ASP A 287 -2.67 -13.24 -11.82
C ASP A 287 -1.53 -13.39 -10.80
N LEU A 288 -1.33 -14.61 -10.30
CA LEU A 288 -0.14 -15.03 -9.57
C LEU A 288 0.50 -16.20 -10.32
N LYS A 289 1.78 -16.07 -10.68
CA LYS A 289 2.51 -17.10 -11.42
C LYS A 289 3.61 -17.68 -10.54
N GLU A 290 3.71 -19.00 -10.49
CA GLU A 290 4.88 -19.66 -9.90
C GLU A 290 6.02 -19.68 -10.93
N SER A 291 7.18 -19.15 -10.54
CA SER A 291 8.40 -19.12 -11.34
C SER A 291 9.55 -19.70 -10.53
N ASN A 292 10.51 -20.34 -11.19
CA ASN A 292 11.70 -20.84 -10.51
C ASN A 292 12.72 -19.71 -10.36
N ILE A 293 13.28 -19.59 -9.16
CA ILE A 293 14.51 -18.83 -8.94
C ILE A 293 15.67 -19.76 -9.27
N ARG A 294 16.68 -19.31 -10.01
CA ARG A 294 17.91 -20.09 -10.21
C ARG A 294 18.73 -20.11 -8.91
N GLN A 295 19.20 -21.28 -8.48
CA GLN A 295 20.06 -21.38 -7.28
C GLN A 295 21.49 -20.90 -7.60
N GLY A 296 22.15 -20.23 -6.63
CA GLY A 296 23.52 -19.72 -6.77
C GLY A 296 23.64 -18.22 -7.09
N VAL A 297 22.55 -17.46 -7.08
CA VAL A 297 22.57 -16.05 -7.47
C VAL A 297 22.89 -15.15 -6.28
N SER A 298 24.09 -15.27 -5.72
CA SER A 298 24.72 -14.19 -4.94
C SER A 298 25.61 -13.38 -5.87
N GLY A 299 24.99 -12.66 -6.80
CA GLY A 299 25.69 -11.97 -7.87
C GLY A 299 26.22 -12.90 -8.96
N LEU A 300 26.17 -12.39 -10.19
CA LEU A 300 27.21 -12.37 -11.25
C LEU A 300 28.10 -13.61 -11.52
N GLU A 301 27.80 -14.78 -10.99
CA GLU A 301 28.48 -16.04 -11.33
C GLU A 301 27.69 -16.83 -12.39
N PRO A 302 28.37 -17.63 -13.23
CA PRO A 302 27.72 -18.43 -14.24
C PRO A 302 26.97 -19.58 -13.56
N VAL A 303 25.66 -19.63 -13.80
CA VAL A 303 24.78 -20.65 -13.25
C VAL A 303 24.96 -21.95 -14.05
N ALA A 304 25.20 -23.08 -13.38
CA ALA A 304 25.22 -24.39 -14.02
C ALA A 304 23.83 -24.73 -14.59
N GLU A 305 23.74 -25.33 -15.79
CA GLU A 305 22.49 -25.66 -16.50
C GLU A 305 21.51 -26.57 -15.72
N HIS A 306 21.84 -27.02 -14.51
CA HIS A 306 21.04 -27.94 -13.70
C HIS A 306 20.66 -27.41 -12.31
N SER A 307 20.94 -26.15 -11.96
CA SER A 307 20.54 -25.58 -10.67
C SER A 307 19.13 -24.99 -10.72
N VAL A 308 18.12 -25.87 -10.73
CA VAL A 308 16.73 -25.48 -10.48
C VAL A 308 16.64 -25.04 -9.01
N GLY A 309 16.51 -23.74 -8.75
CA GLY A 309 16.35 -23.24 -7.40
C GLY A 309 14.89 -23.20 -6.94
N ALA A 310 14.65 -22.53 -5.82
CA ALA A 310 13.35 -22.55 -5.14
C ALA A 310 12.26 -21.88 -5.99
N ALA A 311 11.06 -22.48 -6.00
CA ALA A 311 9.88 -21.89 -6.62
C ALA A 311 9.43 -20.65 -5.83
N MET A 312 9.18 -19.55 -6.54
CA MET A 312 8.66 -18.29 -6.01
C MET A 312 7.35 -17.93 -6.70
N VAL A 313 6.42 -17.38 -5.94
CA VAL A 313 5.19 -16.80 -6.46
C VAL A 313 5.43 -15.36 -6.86
N LEU A 314 5.19 -15.05 -8.13
CA LEU A 314 5.33 -13.71 -8.69
C LEU A 314 3.96 -13.12 -9.05
N PRO A 315 3.66 -11.91 -8.56
CA PRO A 315 2.49 -11.19 -9.02
C PRO A 315 2.63 -10.82 -10.50
N GLN A 316 1.60 -11.12 -11.28
CA GLN A 316 1.50 -10.73 -12.68
C GLN A 316 0.72 -9.42 -12.75
N PHE A 317 1.44 -8.31 -12.81
CA PHE A 317 0.85 -6.98 -12.90
C PHE A 317 1.22 -6.26 -14.20
N TYR A 318 0.36 -5.33 -14.62
CA TYR A 318 0.77 -4.23 -15.49
C TYR A 318 0.46 -2.90 -14.84
N ILE A 319 1.29 -1.92 -15.15
CA ILE A 319 1.13 -0.52 -14.79
C ILE A 319 0.80 0.22 -16.07
N PHE A 320 -0.13 1.16 -16.02
CA PHE A 320 -0.40 2.06 -17.13
C PHE A 320 -0.43 3.50 -16.65
N CYS A 321 0.10 4.39 -17.47
CA CYS A 321 0.15 5.82 -17.18
C CYS A 321 -0.28 6.58 -18.43
N GLU A 322 -1.14 7.58 -18.24
CA GLU A 322 -1.48 8.52 -19.28
C GLU A 322 -0.24 9.33 -19.67
N VAL A 323 -0.09 9.56 -20.98
CA VAL A 323 0.98 10.36 -21.56
C VAL A 323 0.39 11.51 -22.36
N LYS A 324 0.97 12.70 -22.18
CA LYS A 324 0.60 13.92 -22.90
C LYS A 324 1.15 13.93 -24.33
N ASP A 325 2.29 13.27 -24.54
CA ASP A 325 2.96 13.15 -25.85
C ASP A 325 3.48 11.72 -26.00
N SER A 326 2.65 10.86 -26.60
CA SER A 326 2.93 9.43 -26.75
C SER A 326 4.16 9.15 -27.60
N VAL A 327 4.39 9.94 -28.66
CA VAL A 327 5.55 9.81 -29.56
C VAL A 327 6.83 10.14 -28.81
N LYS A 328 6.86 11.27 -28.10
CA LYS A 328 8.03 11.67 -27.32
C LYS A 328 8.28 10.73 -26.15
N THR A 329 7.24 10.29 -25.45
CA THR A 329 7.39 9.32 -24.35
C THR A 329 7.95 8.00 -24.86
N GLN A 330 7.47 7.49 -26.00
CA GLN A 330 8.01 6.28 -26.62
C GLN A 330 9.51 6.43 -26.95
N ALA A 331 9.91 7.57 -27.50
CA ALA A 331 11.31 7.84 -27.82
C ALA A 331 12.20 7.82 -26.56
N VAL A 332 11.78 8.52 -25.49
CA VAL A 332 12.52 8.57 -24.21
C VAL A 332 12.61 7.18 -23.56
N LEU A 333 11.52 6.42 -23.55
CA LEU A 333 11.50 5.07 -22.97
C LEU A 333 12.32 4.07 -23.78
N THR A 334 12.28 4.16 -25.10
CA THR A 334 13.14 3.35 -25.98
C THR A 334 14.60 3.65 -25.69
N GLN A 335 14.98 4.92 -25.62
CA GLN A 335 16.34 5.34 -25.31
C GLN A 335 16.80 4.83 -23.93
N ALA A 336 15.94 4.92 -22.91
CA ALA A 336 16.26 4.43 -21.57
C ALA A 336 16.48 2.91 -21.55
N LEU A 337 15.68 2.15 -22.31
CA LEU A 337 15.81 0.71 -22.43
C LEU A 337 17.04 0.31 -23.24
N GLU A 338 17.35 1.01 -24.34
CA GLU A 338 18.59 0.82 -25.12
C GLU A 338 19.83 1.08 -24.25
N HIS A 339 19.82 2.11 -23.41
CA HIS A 339 20.95 2.37 -22.52
C HIS A 339 21.10 1.30 -21.41
N LEU A 340 19.98 0.82 -20.88
CA LEU A 340 19.96 -0.32 -19.95
C LEU A 340 20.50 -1.60 -20.61
N LEU A 341 20.17 -1.80 -21.90
CA LEU A 341 20.66 -2.89 -22.72
C LEU A 341 22.18 -2.82 -22.92
N ASP A 342 22.71 -1.65 -23.27
CA ASP A 342 24.14 -1.42 -23.46
C ASP A 342 24.91 -1.67 -22.16
N THR A 343 24.36 -1.23 -21.04
CA THR A 343 24.98 -1.42 -19.73
C THR A 343 24.97 -2.89 -19.32
N ALA A 344 23.85 -3.59 -19.55
CA ALA A 344 23.75 -5.02 -19.32
C ALA A 344 24.73 -5.81 -20.23
N ASN A 345 24.88 -5.41 -21.48
CA ASN A 345 25.83 -6.01 -22.42
C ASN A 345 27.29 -5.80 -22.00
N ALA A 346 27.67 -4.57 -21.63
CA ALA A 346 29.01 -4.28 -21.13
C ALA A 346 29.34 -5.10 -19.87
N PHE A 347 28.33 -5.28 -19.02
CA PHE A 347 28.44 -6.06 -17.81
C PHE A 347 28.57 -7.57 -18.08
N VAL A 348 27.77 -8.16 -18.98
CA VAL A 348 27.92 -9.57 -19.41
C VAL A 348 29.32 -9.80 -20.00
N GLN A 349 29.82 -8.89 -20.82
CA GLN A 349 31.18 -8.99 -21.36
C GLN A 349 32.27 -8.94 -20.27
N GLN A 350 32.06 -8.18 -19.20
CA GLN A 350 32.99 -8.16 -18.06
C GLN A 350 32.99 -9.49 -17.32
N ILE A 351 31.81 -10.09 -17.09
CA ILE A 351 31.71 -11.43 -16.53
C ILE A 351 32.44 -12.44 -17.42
N GLU A 352 32.16 -12.46 -18.73
CA GLU A 352 32.77 -13.40 -19.66
C GLU A 352 34.29 -13.25 -19.68
N LYS A 353 34.81 -12.02 -19.62
CA LYS A 353 36.26 -11.76 -19.50
C LYS A 353 36.83 -12.25 -18.17
N ALA A 354 36.14 -12.02 -17.05
CA ALA A 354 36.59 -12.48 -15.73
C ALA A 354 36.59 -14.02 -15.63
N GLN A 355 35.58 -14.69 -16.18
CA GLN A 355 35.49 -16.15 -16.27
C GLN A 355 36.54 -16.72 -17.24
N ALA A 356 36.77 -16.07 -18.39
CA ALA A 356 37.84 -16.48 -19.31
C ALA A 356 39.24 -16.31 -18.70
N GLN A 357 39.44 -15.31 -17.84
CA GLN A 357 40.67 -15.12 -17.07
C GLN A 357 40.86 -16.19 -15.98
N GLN A 358 39.79 -16.61 -15.29
CA GLN A 358 39.84 -17.73 -14.35
C GLN A 358 40.00 -19.10 -15.04
N ALA A 359 39.40 -19.28 -16.22
CA ALA A 359 39.56 -20.50 -17.02
C ALA A 359 40.94 -20.60 -17.72
N HIS A 360 41.68 -19.50 -17.84
CA HIS A 360 43.05 -19.51 -18.38
C HIS A 360 44.08 -20.18 -17.44
N GLU A 361 43.72 -20.49 -16.19
CA GLU A 361 44.52 -21.35 -15.29
C GLU A 361 44.21 -22.86 -15.43
N GLN A 362 43.20 -23.25 -16.22
CA GLN A 362 42.90 -24.65 -16.57
C GLN A 362 42.55 -24.82 -18.05
N ALA A 363 43.59 -24.75 -18.89
CA ALA A 363 43.74 -25.26 -20.26
C ALA A 363 42.60 -25.13 -21.31
N VAL A 364 42.92 -24.33 -22.33
CA VAL A 364 42.71 -24.50 -23.79
C VAL A 364 41.84 -25.67 -24.27
N GLN A 365 40.66 -25.35 -24.82
CA GLN A 365 40.19 -25.66 -26.18
C GLN A 365 38.66 -25.55 -26.23
N GLY A 366 38.13 -24.71 -27.12
CA GLY A 366 36.70 -24.71 -27.45
C GLY A 366 36.21 -23.35 -27.94
N VAL A 367 35.86 -23.30 -29.22
CA VAL A 367 35.40 -22.12 -29.99
C VAL A 367 34.27 -21.38 -29.27
N GLN A 368 34.46 -20.07 -29.04
CA GLN A 368 33.41 -19.15 -28.62
C GLN A 368 32.43 -18.93 -29.78
N THR A 369 31.26 -19.55 -29.71
CA THR A 369 30.07 -19.00 -30.35
C THR A 369 29.63 -17.77 -29.55
N GLN A 370 29.81 -16.57 -30.13
CA GLN A 370 29.19 -15.34 -29.65
C GLN A 370 27.67 -15.56 -29.54
N LYS A 371 27.15 -15.70 -28.33
CA LYS A 371 25.71 -15.57 -28.08
C LYS A 371 25.33 -14.11 -28.38
N PRO A 372 24.15 -13.86 -28.97
CA PRO A 372 23.78 -12.51 -29.33
C PRO A 372 23.80 -11.62 -28.09
N LEU A 373 24.49 -10.49 -28.23
CA LEU A 373 24.32 -9.32 -27.39
C LEU A 373 22.83 -9.05 -27.22
N LEU A 374 22.44 -8.68 -26.01
CA LEU A 374 21.09 -8.25 -25.69
C LEU A 374 20.61 -7.27 -26.75
N ALA A 375 19.44 -7.55 -27.33
CA ALA A 375 18.78 -6.73 -28.33
C ALA A 375 17.39 -6.34 -27.83
N LEU A 376 17.03 -5.06 -27.99
CA LEU A 376 15.64 -4.64 -27.86
C LEU A 376 14.82 -5.37 -28.92
N LYS A 377 13.85 -6.17 -28.48
CA LYS A 377 12.91 -6.85 -29.38
C LYS A 377 11.66 -6.00 -29.50
N SER A 378 11.09 -5.98 -30.70
CA SER A 378 9.78 -5.38 -30.95
C SER A 378 8.90 -6.43 -31.60
N ASP A 379 7.79 -6.77 -30.95
CA ASP A 379 6.77 -7.69 -31.45
C ASP A 379 5.49 -6.89 -31.72
N ASP A 380 4.89 -7.02 -32.91
CA ASP A 380 3.56 -6.47 -33.18
C ASP A 380 2.47 -7.39 -32.63
N TYR A 381 1.52 -6.82 -31.89
CA TYR A 381 0.34 -7.53 -31.40
C TYR A 381 -0.90 -6.66 -31.53
N GLY A 382 -1.85 -7.07 -32.38
CA GLY A 382 -3.09 -6.32 -32.60
C GLY A 382 -2.86 -4.91 -33.18
N GLY A 383 -1.78 -4.72 -33.94
CA GLY A 383 -1.36 -3.41 -34.47
C GLY A 383 -0.74 -2.48 -33.43
N VAL A 384 -0.22 -3.03 -32.33
CA VAL A 384 0.51 -2.30 -31.28
C VAL A 384 1.90 -2.92 -31.14
N SER A 385 2.94 -2.09 -31.24
CA SER A 385 4.32 -2.52 -30.99
C SER A 385 4.58 -2.71 -29.50
N ILE A 386 5.01 -3.91 -29.12
CA ILE A 386 5.48 -4.24 -27.78
C ILE A 386 6.99 -4.30 -27.81
N TYR A 387 7.63 -3.43 -27.03
CA TYR A 387 9.07 -3.40 -26.87
C TYR A 387 9.46 -4.21 -25.64
N SER A 388 10.41 -5.13 -25.81
CA SER A 388 10.77 -6.11 -24.80
C SER A 388 12.29 -6.20 -24.64
N ILE A 389 12.73 -6.24 -23.38
CA ILE A 389 14.07 -6.66 -22.99
C ILE A 389 13.96 -7.97 -22.21
N ASP A 390 14.68 -8.96 -22.71
CA ASP A 390 14.97 -10.21 -22.02
C ASP A 390 16.38 -10.09 -21.44
N ILE A 391 16.58 -10.31 -20.14
CA ILE A 391 17.89 -10.18 -19.48
C ILE A 391 18.44 -11.60 -19.21
N PRO A 392 19.41 -12.11 -19.99
CA PRO A 392 20.10 -13.37 -19.75
C PRO A 392 20.70 -13.39 -18.36
N GLY A 393 20.48 -14.49 -17.66
CA GLY A 393 20.97 -14.65 -16.28
C GLY A 393 20.15 -13.90 -15.23
N PHE A 394 18.99 -13.31 -15.59
CA PHE A 394 18.07 -12.80 -14.59
C PHE A 394 17.72 -13.92 -13.59
N PRO A 395 17.74 -13.66 -12.26
CA PRO A 395 17.59 -14.71 -11.25
C PRO A 395 16.24 -15.45 -11.34
N ILE A 396 15.26 -14.79 -11.95
CA ILE A 396 13.90 -15.25 -12.10
C ILE A 396 13.67 -15.64 -13.57
N GLU A 397 13.33 -16.89 -13.81
CA GLU A 397 13.05 -17.37 -15.17
C GLU A 397 11.81 -16.70 -15.76
N GLU A 398 11.86 -16.41 -17.07
CA GLU A 398 10.74 -15.91 -17.89
C GLU A 398 10.29 -14.47 -17.62
N LEU A 399 10.93 -13.74 -16.70
CA LEU A 399 10.63 -12.34 -16.43
C LEU A 399 11.24 -11.45 -17.53
N LYS A 400 10.39 -10.69 -18.23
CA LYS A 400 10.82 -9.80 -19.32
C LYS A 400 10.30 -8.41 -19.05
N VAL A 401 11.13 -7.39 -19.17
CA VAL A 401 10.66 -6.00 -19.07
C VAL A 401 10.03 -5.64 -20.40
N ASN A 402 8.74 -5.32 -20.39
CA ASN A 402 8.00 -4.96 -21.61
C ASN A 402 7.29 -3.64 -21.41
N TYR A 403 7.20 -2.86 -22.48
CA TYR A 403 6.29 -1.75 -22.54
C TYR A 403 5.66 -1.61 -23.93
N CYS A 404 4.49 -0.99 -23.97
CA CYS A 404 3.87 -0.55 -25.21
C CYS A 404 3.17 0.79 -25.01
N VAL A 405 2.86 1.44 -26.11
CA VAL A 405 2.09 2.68 -26.14
C VAL A 405 0.80 2.41 -26.88
N VAL A 406 -0.32 2.71 -26.23
CA VAL A 406 -1.66 2.51 -26.74
C VAL A 406 -2.43 3.81 -26.58
N ASP A 407 -2.70 4.49 -27.70
CA ASP A 407 -3.32 5.82 -27.73
C ASP A 407 -2.56 6.82 -26.83
N THR A 408 -3.18 7.26 -25.74
CA THR A 408 -2.57 8.18 -24.77
C THR A 408 -2.05 7.47 -23.52
N TYR A 409 -1.80 6.17 -23.56
CA TYR A 409 -1.31 5.42 -22.40
C TYR A 409 -0.04 4.63 -22.73
N VAL A 410 0.93 4.71 -21.83
CA VAL A 410 2.02 3.74 -21.78
C VAL A 410 1.61 2.62 -20.85
N ILE A 411 1.80 1.38 -21.27
CA ILE A 411 1.63 0.18 -20.45
C ILE A 411 3.00 -0.45 -20.22
N PHE A 412 3.33 -0.77 -18.98
CA PHE A 412 4.51 -1.52 -18.56
C PHE A 412 4.11 -2.81 -17.87
N SER A 413 4.83 -3.90 -18.16
CA SER A 413 4.68 -5.13 -17.40
C SER A 413 5.96 -5.97 -17.43
N LEU A 414 6.02 -6.95 -16.52
CA LEU A 414 7.11 -7.91 -16.45
C LEU A 414 6.83 -9.22 -17.21
N SER A 415 5.79 -9.23 -18.05
CA SER A 415 5.34 -10.41 -18.80
C SER A 415 4.68 -10.02 -20.14
N PRO A 416 5.14 -10.56 -21.29
CA PRO A 416 4.52 -10.28 -22.58
C PRO A 416 3.04 -10.64 -22.62
N ASP A 417 2.64 -11.74 -21.98
CA ASP A 417 1.24 -12.18 -21.94
C ASP A 417 0.36 -11.20 -21.16
N VAL A 418 0.90 -10.61 -20.10
CA VAL A 418 0.19 -9.57 -19.33
C VAL A 418 0.05 -8.28 -20.16
N THR A 419 1.07 -7.92 -20.95
CA THR A 419 1.00 -6.78 -21.88
C THR A 419 -0.06 -7.01 -22.96
N LYS A 420 -0.10 -8.20 -23.56
CA LYS A 420 -1.11 -8.58 -24.56
C LYS A 420 -2.52 -8.52 -23.99
N ARG A 421 -2.74 -8.97 -22.76
CA ARG A 421 -4.03 -8.82 -22.07
C ARG A 421 -4.45 -7.37 -21.97
N ALA A 422 -3.55 -6.45 -21.59
CA ALA A 422 -3.90 -5.03 -21.52
C ALA A 422 -4.32 -4.47 -22.91
N ILE A 423 -3.64 -4.89 -23.98
CA ILE A 423 -4.01 -4.55 -25.36
C ILE A 423 -5.39 -5.13 -25.71
N ASP A 424 -5.67 -6.39 -25.35
CA ASP A 424 -6.96 -7.03 -25.62
C ASP A 424 -8.13 -6.34 -24.92
N VAL A 425 -7.94 -5.90 -23.67
CA VAL A 425 -8.97 -5.10 -22.96
C VAL A 425 -9.19 -3.76 -23.67
N TYR A 426 -8.11 -3.06 -24.02
CA TYR A 426 -8.19 -1.78 -24.73
C TYR A 426 -8.91 -1.90 -26.08
N LYS A 427 -8.64 -2.97 -26.83
CA LYS A 427 -9.27 -3.25 -28.13
C LYS A 427 -10.67 -3.86 -28.01
N HIS A 428 -11.19 -4.00 -26.78
CA HIS A 428 -12.49 -4.61 -26.47
C HIS A 428 -12.64 -6.07 -26.94
N THR A 429 -11.53 -6.79 -27.15
CA THR A 429 -11.54 -8.24 -27.41
C THR A 429 -11.65 -9.03 -26.11
N LEU A 430 -11.20 -8.44 -25.00
CA LEU A 430 -11.46 -8.90 -23.64
C LEU A 430 -12.35 -7.88 -22.91
N GLY A 431 -13.31 -8.37 -22.11
CA GLY A 431 -14.19 -7.49 -21.33
C GLY A 431 -13.40 -6.66 -20.31
N SER A 432 -13.75 -5.37 -20.19
CA SER A 432 -13.13 -4.42 -19.25
C SER A 432 -13.93 -4.25 -17.96
N PHE A 433 -13.38 -3.52 -17.00
CA PHE A 433 -14.07 -3.17 -15.77
C PHE A 433 -15.30 -2.28 -16.00
N ASP A 434 -15.29 -1.42 -17.01
CA ASP A 434 -16.47 -0.63 -17.38
C ASP A 434 -17.65 -1.51 -17.84
N SER A 435 -17.35 -2.67 -18.40
CA SER A 435 -18.39 -3.65 -18.79
C SER A 435 -18.82 -4.57 -17.64
N ASN A 436 -18.30 -4.38 -16.42
CA ASN A 436 -18.63 -5.23 -15.27
C ASN A 436 -19.85 -4.69 -14.49
N LEU A 437 -20.99 -5.39 -14.58
CA LEU A 437 -22.22 -5.07 -13.84
C LEU A 437 -22.04 -4.93 -12.31
N TYR A 438 -21.19 -5.77 -11.69
CA TYR A 438 -20.88 -5.65 -10.27
C TYR A 438 -20.21 -4.31 -9.98
N PHE A 439 -19.22 -3.95 -10.80
CA PHE A 439 -18.47 -2.71 -10.62
C PHE A 439 -19.30 -1.47 -10.95
N GLU A 440 -20.21 -1.56 -11.92
CA GLU A 440 -21.22 -0.54 -12.21
C GLU A 440 -22.10 -0.28 -10.97
N THR A 441 -22.57 -1.35 -10.31
CA THR A 441 -23.38 -1.24 -9.07
C THR A 441 -22.57 -0.64 -7.92
N VAL A 442 -21.31 -1.05 -7.75
CA VAL A 442 -20.42 -0.49 -6.72
C VAL A 442 -20.11 0.99 -7.00
N LYS A 443 -19.81 1.37 -8.26
CA LYS A 443 -19.61 2.77 -8.65
C LYS A 443 -20.85 3.63 -8.38
N ALA A 444 -22.03 3.14 -8.75
CA ALA A 444 -23.29 3.82 -8.45
C ALA A 444 -23.49 4.03 -6.94
N THR A 445 -23.02 3.09 -6.11
CA THR A 445 -23.11 3.17 -4.64
C THR A 445 -22.07 4.12 -4.04
N LEU A 446 -20.82 4.08 -4.53
CA LEU A 446 -19.70 4.87 -4.00
C LEU A 446 -19.65 6.30 -4.56
N GLY A 447 -20.37 6.56 -5.66
CA GLY A 447 -20.33 7.81 -6.41
C GLY A 447 -19.46 7.71 -7.66
N GLU A 448 -19.88 8.37 -8.75
CA GLU A 448 -19.20 8.31 -10.05
C GLU A 448 -17.93 9.18 -10.11
N SER A 449 -17.83 10.19 -9.26
CA SER A 449 -16.69 11.11 -9.20
C SER A 449 -15.72 10.70 -8.09
N TYR A 450 -14.60 10.12 -8.48
CA TYR A 450 -13.49 9.80 -7.59
C TYR A 450 -12.18 10.20 -8.25
N SER A 451 -11.24 10.67 -7.43
CA SER A 451 -9.86 10.97 -7.81
C SER A 451 -8.99 9.72 -7.75
N TYR A 452 -9.39 8.72 -6.97
CA TYR A 452 -8.61 7.53 -6.69
C TYR A 452 -9.57 6.38 -6.43
N MET A 453 -9.27 5.20 -6.96
CA MET A 453 -10.01 3.97 -6.64
C MET A 453 -9.08 2.78 -6.45
N LEU A 454 -9.38 1.97 -5.45
CA LEU A 454 -8.76 0.69 -5.18
C LEU A 454 -9.85 -0.39 -5.16
N TYR A 455 -9.60 -1.49 -5.83
CA TYR A 455 -10.42 -2.69 -5.82
C TYR A 455 -9.54 -3.90 -5.52
N PHE A 456 -10.02 -4.80 -4.68
CA PHE A 456 -9.33 -6.03 -4.33
C PHE A 456 -10.30 -7.20 -4.19
N ASP A 457 -10.16 -8.20 -5.05
CA ASP A 457 -10.86 -9.49 -4.99
C ASP A 457 -10.07 -10.46 -4.11
N VAL A 458 -10.45 -10.50 -2.83
CA VAL A 458 -9.79 -11.33 -1.82
C VAL A 458 -10.00 -12.82 -2.14
N THR A 459 -11.21 -13.19 -2.57
CA THR A 459 -11.53 -14.58 -2.89
C THR A 459 -10.67 -15.10 -4.03
N ARG A 460 -10.58 -14.34 -5.12
CA ARG A 460 -9.74 -14.70 -6.25
C ARG A 460 -8.26 -14.77 -5.90
N LEU A 461 -7.76 -13.85 -5.06
CA LEU A 461 -6.38 -13.95 -4.57
C LEU A 461 -6.17 -15.29 -3.85
N LEU A 462 -7.06 -15.63 -2.91
CA LEU A 462 -6.95 -16.86 -2.13
C LEU A 462 -7.06 -18.11 -3.01
N ASP A 463 -7.94 -18.12 -4.00
CA ASP A 463 -8.09 -19.24 -4.93
C ASP A 463 -6.84 -19.42 -5.81
N ASN A 464 -6.27 -18.32 -6.32
CA ASN A 464 -5.01 -18.38 -7.03
C ASN A 464 -3.86 -18.86 -6.14
N LEU A 465 -3.75 -18.37 -4.90
CA LEU A 465 -2.74 -18.83 -3.94
C LEU A 465 -2.87 -20.33 -3.64
N ARG A 466 -4.09 -20.88 -3.57
CA ARG A 466 -4.32 -22.32 -3.34
C ARG A 466 -3.85 -23.20 -4.50
N LEU A 467 -3.83 -22.71 -5.73
CA LEU A 467 -3.39 -23.46 -6.91
C LEU A 467 -1.86 -23.59 -6.98
N ILE A 468 -1.15 -22.65 -6.35
CA ILE A 468 0.31 -22.60 -6.33
C ILE A 468 0.89 -23.77 -5.52
N LYS A 469 1.89 -24.44 -6.09
CA LYS A 469 2.51 -25.64 -5.50
C LYS A 469 3.37 -25.28 -4.28
N SER A 470 4.20 -24.25 -4.39
CA SER A 470 5.04 -23.74 -3.31
C SER A 470 4.22 -23.32 -2.08
N PHE A 471 3.11 -22.61 -2.27
CA PHE A 471 2.20 -22.25 -1.19
C PHE A 471 1.59 -23.48 -0.50
N ARG A 472 1.14 -24.50 -1.26
CA ARG A 472 0.65 -25.76 -0.68
C ARG A 472 1.72 -26.49 0.13
N GLN A 473 2.97 -26.50 -0.35
CA GLN A 473 4.11 -27.09 0.36
C GLN A 473 4.46 -26.31 1.64
N TRP A 474 4.52 -24.97 1.56
CA TRP A 474 4.74 -24.10 2.72
C TRP A 474 3.65 -24.31 3.78
N LYS A 475 2.36 -24.27 3.39
CA LYS A 475 1.24 -24.52 4.29
C LYS A 475 1.35 -25.86 5.02
N ASN A 476 1.84 -26.90 4.35
CA ASN A 476 2.04 -28.23 4.94
C ASN A 476 3.28 -28.29 5.87
N SER A 477 4.23 -27.37 5.73
CA SER A 477 5.49 -27.33 6.51
C SER A 477 5.43 -26.49 7.80
N LEU A 478 4.42 -25.62 7.96
CA LEU A 478 4.26 -24.76 9.15
C LEU A 478 3.91 -25.52 10.43
N THR A 479 3.52 -26.78 10.32
CA THR A 479 3.47 -27.72 11.43
C THR A 479 4.81 -28.45 11.53
N PRO A 480 5.55 -28.48 12.65
CA PRO A 480 5.76 -27.56 13.78
C PRO A 480 7.28 -27.21 13.94
N ASN A 481 7.67 -25.95 14.21
CA ASN A 481 8.99 -25.58 14.83
C ASN A 481 9.31 -24.06 14.89
N THR A 482 8.42 -23.17 14.47
CA THR A 482 8.66 -21.72 14.61
C THR A 482 8.17 -21.23 15.97
N ARG A 483 9.02 -20.51 16.71
CA ARG A 483 8.81 -19.96 18.08
C ARG A 483 7.55 -19.09 18.31
N VAL A 484 6.70 -18.93 17.29
CA VAL A 484 5.32 -18.46 17.39
C VAL A 484 4.47 -19.55 16.74
N ASP A 485 3.93 -20.47 17.56
CA ASP A 485 3.10 -21.57 17.10
C ASP A 485 1.74 -21.02 16.62
N PHE A 486 1.67 -20.57 15.37
CA PHE A 486 0.37 -20.55 14.69
C PHE A 486 0.06 -22.00 14.31
N SER A 487 -0.96 -22.58 14.95
CA SER A 487 -1.44 -23.91 14.58
C SER A 487 -2.02 -23.86 13.15
N LYS A 488 -2.09 -25.01 12.48
CA LYS A 488 -2.78 -25.14 11.19
C LYS A 488 -4.23 -24.60 11.27
N GLU A 489 -4.87 -24.78 12.41
CA GLU A 489 -6.23 -24.30 12.72
C GLU A 489 -6.30 -22.77 12.79
N ASP A 490 -5.27 -22.09 13.30
CA ASP A 490 -5.21 -20.61 13.35
C ASP A 490 -5.10 -19.99 11.97
N ILE A 491 -4.28 -20.59 11.10
CA ILE A 491 -4.12 -20.14 9.70
C ILE A 491 -5.40 -20.41 8.92
N ASP A 492 -5.98 -21.60 9.05
CA ASP A 492 -7.26 -21.93 8.41
C ASP A 492 -8.40 -21.03 8.94
N GLY A 493 -8.36 -20.62 10.21
CA GLY A 493 -9.27 -19.62 10.79
C GLY A 493 -9.10 -18.23 10.19
N LEU A 494 -7.87 -17.71 10.08
CA LEU A 494 -7.58 -16.41 9.44
C LEU A 494 -7.97 -16.41 7.96
N LEU A 495 -7.63 -17.48 7.23
CA LEU A 495 -8.03 -17.65 5.83
C LEU A 495 -9.54 -17.80 5.70
N GLY A 496 -10.22 -18.43 6.67
CA GLY A 496 -11.67 -18.53 6.73
C GLY A 496 -12.35 -17.16 6.93
N ILE A 497 -11.79 -16.32 7.80
CA ILE A 497 -12.27 -14.94 7.99
C ILE A 497 -12.05 -14.13 6.70
N ALA A 498 -10.85 -14.23 6.11
CA ALA A 498 -10.53 -13.53 4.86
C ALA A 498 -11.39 -14.01 3.68
N SER A 499 -11.71 -15.32 3.60
CA SER A 499 -12.55 -15.87 2.52
C SER A 499 -14.01 -15.43 2.56
N ASN A 500 -14.48 -14.96 3.73
CA ASN A 500 -15.79 -14.36 3.83
C ASN A 500 -15.82 -12.98 3.17
N ILE A 501 -14.69 -12.29 3.03
CA ILE A 501 -14.60 -11.05 2.26
C ILE A 501 -14.45 -11.45 0.79
N LYS A 502 -15.44 -11.12 -0.05
CA LYS A 502 -15.36 -11.37 -1.50
C LYS A 502 -14.53 -10.31 -2.17
N ALA A 503 -14.90 -9.05 -1.95
CA ALA A 503 -14.23 -7.92 -2.54
C ALA A 503 -14.22 -6.71 -1.60
N LEU A 504 -13.17 -5.90 -1.73
CA LEU A 504 -13.03 -4.60 -1.09
C LEU A 504 -12.86 -3.55 -2.20
N THR A 505 -13.72 -2.54 -2.22
CA THR A 505 -13.57 -1.37 -3.09
C THR A 505 -13.47 -0.12 -2.24
N MET A 506 -12.55 0.78 -2.55
CA MET A 506 -12.37 2.07 -1.89
C MET A 506 -12.21 3.16 -2.94
N ALA A 507 -12.89 4.27 -2.76
CA ALA A 507 -12.82 5.46 -3.59
C ALA A 507 -12.50 6.67 -2.73
N TYR A 508 -11.71 7.60 -3.26
CA TYR A 508 -11.36 8.85 -2.57
C TYR A 508 -11.65 10.03 -3.49
N THR A 509 -12.13 11.12 -2.90
CA THR A 509 -12.32 12.39 -3.58
C THR A 509 -12.00 13.52 -2.63
N LEU A 510 -11.50 14.63 -3.18
CA LEU A 510 -11.46 15.88 -2.44
C LEU A 510 -12.85 16.53 -2.56
N SER A 511 -13.39 17.04 -1.45
CA SER A 511 -14.67 17.75 -1.47
C SER A 511 -14.56 19.20 -1.02
N GLU A 512 -15.64 19.95 -1.25
CA GLU A 512 -15.74 21.37 -0.88
C GLU A 512 -15.37 21.60 0.59
N GLY A 513 -14.47 22.57 0.81
CA GLY A 513 -13.99 22.93 2.14
C GLY A 513 -12.73 22.20 2.61
N LYS A 514 -11.98 21.55 1.70
CA LYS A 514 -10.73 20.82 1.98
C LYS A 514 -10.92 19.55 2.82
N PHE A 515 -12.01 18.82 2.59
CA PHE A 515 -12.18 17.50 3.16
C PHE A 515 -11.71 16.44 2.18
N LEU A 516 -10.89 15.52 2.64
CA LEU A 516 -10.66 14.26 1.96
C LEU A 516 -11.81 13.32 2.32
N GLU A 517 -12.66 13.04 1.34
CA GLU A 517 -13.74 12.06 1.46
C GLU A 517 -13.25 10.72 0.93
N SER A 518 -13.54 9.66 1.67
CA SER A 518 -13.33 8.29 1.22
C SER A 518 -14.59 7.49 1.44
N SER A 519 -14.94 6.69 0.46
CA SER A 519 -16.06 5.76 0.53
C SER A 519 -15.53 4.37 0.21
N GLY A 520 -16.01 3.35 0.89
CA GLY A 520 -15.66 1.98 0.56
C GLY A 520 -16.82 1.03 0.69
N TYR A 521 -16.75 -0.04 -0.08
CA TYR A 521 -17.69 -1.13 -0.12
C TYR A 521 -16.95 -2.44 0.16
N ILE A 522 -17.47 -3.23 1.09
CA ILE A 522 -16.97 -4.55 1.43
C ILE A 522 -18.07 -5.55 1.15
N GLU A 523 -17.86 -6.42 0.15
CA GLU A 523 -18.72 -7.56 -0.12
C GLU A 523 -18.34 -8.70 0.81
N ILE A 524 -19.32 -9.24 1.54
CA ILE A 524 -19.12 -10.32 2.51
C ILE A 524 -20.10 -11.45 2.22
N GLU A 525 -19.60 -12.68 2.14
CA GLU A 525 -20.42 -13.88 1.94
C GLU A 525 -21.42 -14.08 3.08
N GLY A 526 -22.69 -14.28 2.74
CA GLY A 526 -23.75 -14.58 3.70
C GLY A 526 -24.42 -13.35 4.36
N LEU A 527 -24.02 -12.14 3.96
CA LEU A 527 -24.75 -10.89 4.18
C LEU A 527 -25.45 -10.44 2.90
#